data_AF-W8B849-F1
#
_entry.id   AF-W8B849-F1
#
_cell.length_a   1.000
_cell.length_b   1.000
_cell.length_c   1.000
_cell.angle_alpha   90.00
_cell.angle_beta   90.00
_cell.angle_gamma   90.00
#
_symmetry.space_group_name_H-M   'P 1'
#
loop_
_entity.id
_entity.type
_entity.pdbx_description
1 polymer ?
#
loop_
_entity_poly.entity_id
_entity_poly.type
_entity_poly.pdbx_seq_one_letter_code
_entity_poly.pdbx_strand_id
1 'polypeptide(L)'
;VTIKRLCVRKLPPVLAIQLKRFEYDYERVCAIKFNDYFEFPRVLDMEPYTVSGLAKLEGEVIEVGDNCQSNGETTKYELSGIVVHSGQASGGHYFSYILSK
;
A
#
# COMPACT_ATOMS: atom_id res chain seq x y z
N VAL A 1 11.69 -25.60 -7.03
CA VAL A 1 11.57 -24.17 -6.71
C VAL A 1 10.11 -23.90 -6.41
N THR A 2 9.78 -23.33 -5.24
CA THR A 2 8.40 -23.00 -4.89
C THR A 2 8.22 -21.49 -5.02
N ILE A 3 7.22 -21.07 -5.79
CA ILE A 3 6.88 -19.65 -5.96
C ILE A 3 5.72 -19.32 -5.00
N LYS A 4 5.87 -18.26 -4.20
CA LYS A 4 4.83 -17.74 -3.33
C LYS A 4 4.33 -16.40 -3.88
N ARG A 5 3.02 -16.26 -4.02
CA ARG A 5 2.35 -15.01 -4.41
C ARG A 5 1.53 -14.47 -3.23
N LEU A 6 1.46 -13.15 -3.13
CA LEU A 6 0.64 -12.42 -2.16
C LEU A 6 -0.43 -11.63 -2.92
N CYS A 7 -1.69 -11.81 -2.55
CA CYS A 7 -2.85 -11.14 -3.16
C CYS A 7 -3.80 -10.64 -2.07
N VAL A 8 -4.53 -9.56 -2.35
CA VAL A 8 -5.53 -9.00 -1.44
C VAL A 8 -6.91 -9.55 -1.78
N ARG A 9 -7.56 -10.22 -0.84
CA ARG A 9 -8.92 -10.75 -1.06
C ARG A 9 -10.00 -9.69 -0.86
N LYS A 10 -9.89 -8.91 0.22
CA LYS A 10 -10.86 -7.88 0.60
C LYS A 10 -10.14 -6.58 0.88
N LEU A 11 -10.63 -5.50 0.27
CA LEU A 11 -10.10 -4.16 0.40
C LEU A 11 -10.78 -3.43 1.57
N PRO A 12 -10.03 -2.77 2.48
CA PRO A 12 -10.62 -2.04 3.59
C PRO A 12 -11.17 -0.67 3.13
N PRO A 13 -12.23 -0.12 3.72
CA PRO A 13 -12.71 1.23 3.37
C PRO A 13 -11.65 2.33 3.53
N VAL A 14 -10.70 2.15 4.45
CA VAL A 14 -9.55 3.03 4.67
C VAL A 14 -8.27 2.21 4.52
N LEU A 15 -7.43 2.57 3.55
CA LEU A 15 -6.16 1.91 3.28
C LEU A 15 -5.01 2.75 3.85
N ALA A 16 -4.23 2.16 4.77
CA ALA A 16 -3.02 2.75 5.32
C ALA A 16 -1.79 2.06 4.74
N ILE A 17 -0.92 2.82 4.07
CA ILE A 17 0.32 2.30 3.47
C ILE A 17 1.51 2.87 4.25
N GLN A 18 2.30 1.98 4.86
CA GLN A 18 3.54 2.36 5.53
C GLN A 18 4.72 2.17 4.57
N LEU A 19 5.39 3.27 4.20
CA LEU A 19 6.66 3.20 3.50
C LEU A 19 7.76 2.71 4.46
N LYS A 20 8.36 1.56 4.16
CA LYS A 20 9.45 0.95 4.95
C LYS A 20 10.78 1.68 4.69
N ARG A 21 10.89 2.91 5.19
CA ARG A 21 12.07 3.78 4.99
C ARG A 21 13.15 3.64 6.05
N PHE A 22 13.02 2.71 6.98
CA PHE A 22 13.99 2.52 8.07
C PHE A 22 14.52 1.10 8.04
N GLU A 23 15.83 0.98 8.11
CA GLU A 23 16.55 -0.30 8.15
C GLU A 23 17.76 -0.16 9.09
N TYR A 24 18.37 -1.30 9.43
CA TYR A 24 19.58 -1.34 10.22
C TYR A 24 20.78 -1.69 9.33
N ASP A 25 21.74 -0.77 9.26
CA ASP A 25 23.02 -1.01 8.60
C ASP A 25 23.92 -1.76 9.58
N TYR A 26 24.17 -3.04 9.30
CA TYR A 26 25.00 -3.90 10.16
C TYR A 26 26.49 -3.60 10.08
N GLU A 27 26.97 -3.03 8.97
CA GLU A 27 28.39 -2.67 8.84
C GLU A 27 28.70 -1.41 9.65
N ARG A 28 27.81 -0.43 9.59
CA ARG A 28 27.91 0.83 10.35
C ARG A 28 27.34 0.72 11.75
N VAL A 29 26.68 -0.40 12.07
CA VAL A 29 26.08 -0.69 13.36
C VAL A 29 25.09 0.41 13.78
N CYS A 30 24.29 0.90 12.83
CA CYS A 30 23.37 2.01 13.07
C CYS A 30 22.05 1.89 12.28
N ALA A 31 20.99 2.51 12.80
CA ALA A 31 19.75 2.65 12.07
C ALA A 31 19.89 3.72 10.99
N ILE A 32 19.43 3.41 9.78
CA ILE A 32 19.46 4.30 8.63
C ILE A 32 18.05 4.60 8.15
N LYS A 33 17.87 5.79 7.58
CA LYS A 33 16.62 6.22 6.94
C LYS A 33 16.87 6.40 5.45
N PHE A 34 16.15 5.66 4.61
CA PHE A 34 16.17 5.84 3.16
C PHE A 34 15.39 7.10 2.77
N ASN A 35 16.13 8.09 2.28
CA ASN A 35 15.60 9.38 1.84
C ASN A 35 15.46 9.48 0.32
N ASP A 36 15.61 8.36 -0.39
CA ASP A 36 15.45 8.31 -1.84
C ASP A 36 14.04 8.75 -2.25
N TYR A 37 13.99 9.39 -3.41
CA TYR A 37 12.74 9.85 -4.01
C TYR A 37 11.81 8.65 -4.22
N PHE A 38 10.56 8.84 -3.82
CA PHE A 38 9.50 7.87 -4.05
C PHE A 38 8.24 8.64 -4.39
N GLU A 39 7.66 8.33 -5.54
CA GLU A 39 6.41 8.90 -5.99
C GLU A 39 5.24 8.01 -5.57
N PHE A 40 4.11 8.63 -5.26
CA PHE A 40 2.85 7.94 -5.00
C PHE A 40 1.71 8.69 -5.70
N PRO A 41 0.74 7.97 -6.28
CA PRO A 41 -0.32 8.59 -7.04
C PRO A 41 -1.36 9.24 -6.12
N ARG A 42 -2.07 10.25 -6.66
CA ARG A 42 -3.21 10.87 -5.96
C ARG A 42 -4.41 9.94 -5.88
N VAL A 43 -4.57 9.09 -6.89
CA VAL A 43 -5.58 8.04 -6.99
C VAL A 43 -4.86 6.71 -7.21
N LEU A 44 -5.02 5.78 -6.29
CA LEU A 44 -4.41 4.45 -6.34
C LEU A 44 -5.45 3.41 -6.74
N ASP A 45 -5.21 2.68 -7.83
CA ASP A 45 -6.04 1.54 -8.20
C ASP A 45 -5.46 0.25 -7.61
N MET A 46 -6.23 -0.39 -6.72
CA MET A 46 -5.83 -1.63 -6.09
C MET A 46 -6.23 -2.89 -6.87
N GLU A 47 -7.00 -2.76 -7.97
CA GLU A 47 -7.50 -3.92 -8.75
C GLU A 47 -6.37 -4.91 -9.11
N PRO A 48 -5.20 -4.49 -9.63
CA PRO A 48 -4.13 -5.41 -10.03
C PRO A 48 -3.52 -6.21 -8.87
N TYR A 49 -3.79 -5.84 -7.63
CA TYR A 49 -3.27 -6.51 -6.43
C TYR A 49 -4.32 -7.40 -5.75
N THR A 50 -5.55 -7.45 -6.29
CA THR A 50 -6.64 -8.25 -5.75
C THR A 50 -6.70 -9.65 -6.36
N VAL A 51 -7.28 -10.61 -5.63
CA VAL A 51 -7.52 -11.97 -6.15
C VAL A 51 -8.36 -11.92 -7.44
N SER A 52 -9.42 -11.11 -7.46
CA SER A 52 -10.30 -10.97 -8.62
C SER A 52 -9.62 -10.27 -9.80
N GLY A 53 -8.90 -9.18 -9.56
CA GLY A 53 -8.19 -8.46 -10.64
C GLY A 53 -7.10 -9.30 -11.28
N LEU A 54 -6.37 -10.10 -10.50
CA LEU A 54 -5.35 -11.00 -11.02
C LEU A 54 -5.93 -12.13 -11.88
N ALA A 55 -7.04 -12.72 -11.44
CA ALA A 55 -7.74 -13.72 -12.22
C ALA A 55 -8.21 -13.19 -13.58
N LYS A 56 -8.75 -11.96 -13.61
CA LYS A 56 -9.12 -11.28 -14.86
C LYS A 56 -7.91 -11.10 -15.79
N LEU A 57 -6.75 -10.70 -15.25
CA LEU A 57 -5.50 -10.55 -16.01
C LEU A 57 -4.99 -11.88 -16.59
N GLU A 58 -5.23 -12.98 -15.88
CA GLU A 58 -4.80 -14.33 -16.28
C GLU A 58 -5.83 -15.05 -17.18
N GLY A 59 -6.98 -14.42 -17.44
CA GLY A 59 -8.07 -15.01 -18.22
C GLY A 59 -8.81 -16.13 -17.47
N GLU A 60 -8.63 -16.22 -16.16
CA GLU A 60 -9.31 -17.19 -15.30
C GLU A 60 -10.65 -16.63 -14.84
N VAL A 61 -11.71 -17.41 -15.02
CA VAL A 61 -13.04 -17.09 -14.50
C VAL A 61 -13.09 -17.57 -13.06
N ILE A 62 -12.82 -16.68 -12.10
CA ILE A 62 -13.12 -16.96 -10.70
C ILE A 62 -14.58 -16.55 -10.44
N GLU A 63 -15.45 -17.55 -10.30
CA GLU A 63 -16.70 -17.37 -9.56
C GLU A 63 -16.33 -17.08 -8.11
N VAL A 64 -16.23 -15.81 -7.74
CA VAL A 64 -16.10 -15.43 -6.34
C VAL A 64 -17.43 -15.76 -5.69
N GLY A 65 -17.57 -17.02 -5.24
CA GLY A 65 -18.68 -17.52 -4.46
C GLY A 65 -18.64 -16.88 -3.08
N ASP A 66 -18.98 -15.61 -3.01
CA ASP A 66 -19.19 -14.92 -1.76
C ASP A 66 -20.33 -13.90 -1.94
N ASN A 67 -21.31 -14.02 -1.05
CA ASN A 67 -22.59 -13.32 -1.04
C ASN A 67 -22.44 -11.82 -0.66
N CYS A 68 -21.30 -11.23 -1.02
CA CYS A 68 -20.84 -9.89 -0.69
C CYS A 68 -20.67 -9.00 -1.93
N GLN A 69 -21.34 -9.33 -3.03
CA GLN A 69 -21.63 -8.35 -4.10
C GLN A 69 -22.71 -7.37 -3.61
N SER A 70 -22.41 -6.60 -2.56
CA SER A 70 -23.18 -5.41 -2.23
C SER A 70 -22.57 -4.24 -2.99
N ASN A 71 -23.16 -3.89 -4.13
CA ASN A 71 -23.16 -2.58 -4.77
C ASN A 71 -21.82 -1.81 -4.80
N GLY A 72 -21.07 -1.95 -5.90
CA GLY A 72 -20.13 -0.91 -6.34
C GLY A 72 -18.84 -0.77 -5.52
N GLU A 73 -18.25 -1.89 -5.07
CA GLU A 73 -16.92 -1.86 -4.45
C GLU A 73 -15.88 -1.33 -5.45
N THR A 74 -15.50 -0.06 -5.27
CA THR A 74 -14.41 0.57 -6.01
C THR A 74 -13.07 0.05 -5.50
N THR A 75 -12.20 -0.38 -6.42
CA THR A 75 -10.80 -0.70 -6.11
C THR A 75 -9.93 0.54 -6.01
N LYS A 76 -10.49 1.72 -6.33
CA LYS A 76 -9.77 2.99 -6.38
C LYS A 76 -9.86 3.72 -5.05
N TYR A 77 -8.71 4.17 -4.58
CA TYR A 77 -8.53 4.98 -3.39
C TYR A 77 -8.06 6.37 -3.74
N GLU A 78 -8.64 7.37 -3.10
CA GLU A 78 -8.15 8.75 -3.13
C GLU A 78 -7.24 9.00 -1.92
N LEU A 79 -6.08 9.59 -2.15
CA LEU A 79 -5.15 9.92 -1.06
C LEU A 79 -5.80 10.95 -0.10
N SER A 80 -6.02 10.56 1.15
CA SER A 80 -6.65 11.45 2.14
C SER A 80 -5.63 12.23 2.97
N GLY A 81 -4.49 11.62 3.28
CA GLY A 81 -3.45 12.29 4.07
C GLY A 81 -2.12 11.57 4.02
N ILE A 82 -1.07 12.27 4.44
CA ILE A 82 0.32 11.82 4.45
C ILE A 82 0.92 12.17 5.80
N VAL A 83 1.50 11.19 6.48
CA VAL A 83 2.34 11.41 7.66
C VAL A 83 3.80 11.48 7.21
N VAL A 84 4.46 12.59 7.49
CA VAL A 84 5.84 12.86 7.07
C VAL A 84 6.76 12.84 8.29
N HIS A 85 7.87 12.13 8.17
CA HIS A 85 8.97 12.17 9.12
C HIS A 85 10.14 12.97 8.55
N SER A 86 10.44 14.11 9.17
CA SER A 86 11.64 14.90 8.89
C SER A 86 12.73 14.60 9.91
N GLY A 87 13.94 14.28 9.46
CA GLY A 87 15.05 13.88 10.34
C GLY A 87 15.65 12.52 9.98
N GLN A 88 16.47 12.01 10.89
CA GLN A 88 17.26 10.78 10.76
C GLN A 88 16.57 9.59 11.42
N ALA A 89 17.10 8.38 11.26
CA ALA A 89 16.50 7.19 11.86
C ALA A 89 16.46 7.22 13.40
N SER A 90 17.44 7.88 14.04
CA SER A 90 17.54 8.00 15.50
C SER A 90 16.66 9.12 16.09
N GLY A 91 16.10 10.01 15.26
CA GLY A 91 15.30 11.12 15.75
C GLY A 91 14.88 12.10 14.66
N GLY A 92 13.75 12.77 14.90
CA GLY A 92 13.17 13.71 13.97
C GLY A 92 11.84 14.28 14.45
N HIS A 93 11.08 14.84 13.52
CA HIS A 93 9.80 15.50 13.75
C HIS A 93 8.74 14.96 12.77
N TYR A 94 7.55 14.72 13.30
CA TYR A 94 6.40 14.25 12.52
C TYR A 94 5.41 15.37 12.29
N PHE A 95 4.95 15.50 11.06
CA PHE A 95 3.84 16.37 10.68
C PHE A 95 3.00 15.69 9.59
N SER A 96 1.77 16.18 9.38
CA SER A 96 0.84 15.57 8.45
C SER A 96 0.26 16.57 7.46
N TYR A 97 0.14 16.14 6.21
CA TYR A 97 -0.71 16.80 5.22
C TYR A 97 -2.05 16.08 5.19
N ILE A 98 -3.14 16.82 5.37
CA ILE A 98 -4.50 16.27 5.32
C ILE A 98 -5.26 16.99 4.21
N LEU A 99 -5.92 16.24 3.36
CA LEU A 99 -6.82 16.77 2.36
C LEU A 99 -8.12 17.20 3.05
N SER A 100 -8.37 18.51 3.12
CA SER A 100 -9.69 19.03 3.47
C SER A 100 -10.60 18.93 2.25
N LYS A 101 -11.81 18.39 2.45
CA LYS A 101 -12.89 18.38 1.46
C LYS A 101 -13.82 19.56 1.70
#